data_AF-A0A9W8CH14-F1
#
_entry.id   AF-A0A9W8CH14-F1
#
_cell.length_a   1.000
_cell.length_b   1.000
_cell.length_c   1.000
_cell.angle_alpha   90.00
_cell.angle_beta   90.00
_cell.angle_gamma   90.00
#
_symmetry.space_group_name_H-M   'P 1'
#
loop_
_entity.id
_entity.type
_entity.pdbx_description
1 polymer ?
#
loop_
_entity_poly.entity_id
_entity_poly.type
_entity_poly.pdbx_seq_one_letter_code
_entity_poly.pdbx_strand_id
1 'polypeptide(L)'
;MNEEDPVSFASVEEEVEYWRNLAMDLRDRYVEKELELEEFQSQSAELETELENEIVRLESAVTELKTRNEKYKHDIEDLKEKYQKAQLKAGEDLASIERELQFVRSQQEYYKSRTRDLEQTNDDLERNERAARSSLQAMESRLSRAMEENAHLVSEASTKKILVDEVQRLKDELKDLNLELNVVRSRNSRAVPHSSGMSKSTANADFGGENPALMVQNIMSRVKDLESRLAGARTKVTPLIGASGQYATLHSRISRSRAIANPKPTSGVSSINASSVSNDVPTKPSSLRSYGALGRAGVEPRIANSPLLEGKLERTRAMQEAMRKRKEEEAMLKQQQTVPQRRQLA
;
A
#
# COMPACT_ATOMS: atom_id res chain seq x y z
N MET A 1 31.75 -34.45 114.42
CA MET A 1 31.18 -34.09 115.74
C MET A 1 32.36 -33.91 116.65
N ASN A 2 32.75 -32.66 116.91
CA ASN A 2 33.78 -32.39 117.89
C ASN A 2 33.10 -32.47 119.25
N GLU A 3 33.39 -33.52 120.01
CA GLU A 3 33.10 -33.58 121.44
C GLU A 3 34.08 -32.61 122.10
N GLU A 4 33.61 -31.42 122.47
CA GLU A 4 34.38 -30.50 123.29
C GLU A 4 34.47 -31.05 124.73
N ASP A 5 35.68 -31.05 125.27
CA ASP A 5 35.99 -31.50 126.63
C ASP A 5 35.07 -30.84 127.67
N PRO A 6 34.72 -31.56 128.76
CA PRO A 6 33.89 -31.01 129.82
C PRO A 6 34.60 -29.83 130.48
N VAL A 7 34.08 -28.62 130.22
CA VAL A 7 34.62 -27.38 130.78
C VAL A 7 34.52 -27.46 132.32
N SER A 8 35.67 -27.43 133.00
CA SER A 8 35.76 -27.48 134.45
C SER A 8 35.96 -26.05 134.98
N PHE A 9 35.04 -25.61 135.84
CA PHE A 9 34.98 -24.24 136.34
C PHE A 9 35.50 -24.14 137.78
N ALA A 10 36.19 -23.06 138.13
CA ALA A 10 36.73 -22.85 139.48
C ALA A 10 35.68 -22.32 140.47
N SER A 11 34.55 -21.83 139.96
CA SER A 11 33.41 -21.27 140.71
C SER A 11 32.12 -21.41 139.90
N VAL A 12 30.98 -21.53 140.59
CA VAL A 12 29.64 -21.52 139.96
C VAL A 12 29.41 -20.22 139.17
N GLU A 13 29.95 -19.10 139.63
CA GLU A 13 29.89 -17.82 138.89
C GLU A 13 30.62 -17.87 137.54
N GLU A 14 31.77 -18.54 137.47
CA GLU A 14 32.58 -18.66 136.24
C GLU A 14 31.90 -19.59 135.22
N GLU A 15 31.27 -20.66 135.70
CA GLU A 15 30.41 -21.54 134.91
C GLU A 15 29.24 -20.77 134.29
N VAL A 16 28.55 -19.98 135.11
CA VAL A 16 27.40 -19.17 134.66
C VAL A 16 27.84 -18.11 133.64
N GLU A 17 28.99 -17.46 133.84
CA GLU A 17 29.53 -16.46 132.91
C GLU A 17 29.94 -17.09 131.57
N TYR A 18 30.59 -18.27 131.60
CA TYR A 18 30.97 -19.01 130.39
C TYR A 18 29.75 -19.42 129.58
N TRP A 19 28.76 -20.09 130.19
CA TRP A 19 27.55 -20.51 129.49
C TRP A 19 26.72 -19.32 129.01
N ARG A 20 26.73 -18.19 129.73
CA ARG A 20 26.09 -16.94 129.28
C ARG A 20 26.76 -16.39 128.03
N ASN A 21 28.10 -16.30 128.01
CA ASN A 21 28.84 -15.81 126.86
C ASN A 21 28.71 -16.74 125.67
N LEU A 22 28.79 -18.05 125.87
CA LEU A 22 28.59 -19.04 124.80
C LEU A 22 27.17 -18.97 124.23
N ALA A 23 26.15 -18.80 125.07
CA ALA A 23 24.78 -18.61 124.61
C ALA A 23 24.60 -17.30 123.83
N MET A 24 25.27 -16.21 124.25
CA MET A 24 25.30 -14.95 123.49
C MET A 24 26.01 -15.11 122.14
N ASP A 25 27.18 -15.74 122.08
CA ASP A 25 27.92 -15.99 120.83
C ASP A 25 27.17 -16.91 119.88
N LEU A 26 26.49 -17.94 120.41
CA LEU A 26 25.63 -18.83 119.60
C LEU A 26 24.42 -18.07 119.06
N ARG A 27 23.80 -17.21 119.88
CA ARG A 27 22.71 -16.33 119.43
C ARG A 27 23.19 -15.39 118.33
N ASP A 28 24.34 -14.75 118.50
CA ASP A 28 24.85 -13.78 117.54
C ASP A 28 25.21 -14.46 116.22
N ARG A 29 25.85 -15.65 116.25
CA ARG A 29 26.08 -16.46 115.05
C ARG A 29 24.79 -16.96 114.40
N TYR A 30 23.79 -17.31 115.20
CA TYR A 30 22.48 -17.71 114.70
C TYR A 30 21.82 -16.55 113.94
N VAL A 31 21.81 -15.35 114.54
CA VAL A 31 21.28 -14.13 113.90
C VAL A 31 22.05 -13.77 112.64
N GLU A 32 23.39 -13.87 112.64
CA GLU A 32 24.22 -13.64 111.45
C GLU A 32 23.84 -14.61 110.32
N LYS A 33 23.65 -15.90 110.63
CA LYS A 33 23.26 -16.91 109.64
C LYS A 33 21.82 -16.74 109.16
N GLU A 34 20.91 -16.28 110.01
CA GLU A 34 19.56 -15.91 109.59
C GLU A 34 19.60 -14.74 108.60
N LEU A 35 20.39 -13.69 108.88
CA LEU A 35 20.54 -12.55 107.99
C LEU A 35 21.18 -12.94 106.65
N GLU A 36 22.24 -13.76 106.67
CA GLU A 36 22.88 -14.26 105.43
C GLU A 36 21.91 -15.10 104.58
N LEU A 37 21.08 -15.93 105.23
CA LEU A 37 20.06 -16.71 104.55
C LEU A 37 18.97 -15.82 103.94
N GLU A 38 18.50 -14.80 104.67
CA GLU A 38 17.51 -13.84 104.18
C GLU A 38 18.06 -13.06 102.97
N GLU A 39 19.31 -12.61 103.03
CA GLU A 39 19.98 -11.92 101.92
C GLU A 39 20.10 -12.84 100.70
N PHE A 40 20.53 -14.10 100.88
CA PHE A 40 20.62 -15.07 99.81
C PHE A 40 19.26 -15.37 99.17
N GLN A 41 18.20 -15.48 99.98
CA GLN A 41 16.83 -15.67 99.49
C GLN A 41 16.35 -14.45 98.69
N SER A 42 16.62 -13.24 99.17
CA SER A 42 16.27 -12.00 98.45
C SER A 42 17.00 -11.92 97.11
N GLN A 43 18.32 -12.13 97.10
CA GLN A 43 19.13 -12.11 95.88
C GLN A 43 18.70 -13.19 94.88
N SER A 44 18.33 -14.38 95.36
CA SER A 44 17.82 -15.46 94.50
C SER A 44 16.49 -15.07 93.87
N ALA A 45 15.58 -14.46 94.64
CA ALA A 45 14.29 -13.99 94.12
C ALA A 45 14.44 -12.83 93.11
N GLU A 46 15.37 -11.90 93.35
CA GLU A 46 15.72 -10.83 92.41
C GLU A 46 16.29 -11.38 91.10
N LEU A 47 17.18 -12.38 91.17
CA LEU A 47 17.73 -13.02 89.98
C LEU A 47 16.66 -13.80 89.20
N GLU A 48 15.80 -14.54 89.88
CA GLU A 48 14.68 -15.25 89.25
C GLU A 48 13.76 -14.28 88.51
N THR A 49 13.41 -13.15 89.13
CA THR A 49 12.60 -12.12 88.47
C THR A 49 13.31 -11.47 87.28
N GLU A 50 14.62 -11.24 87.33
CA GLU A 50 15.38 -10.76 86.17
C GLU A 50 15.37 -11.77 85.01
N LEU A 51 15.56 -13.07 85.32
CA LEU A 51 15.51 -14.14 84.32
C LEU A 51 14.13 -14.29 83.70
N GLU A 52 13.05 -14.23 84.49
CA GLU A 52 11.68 -14.25 84.00
C GLU A 52 11.40 -13.06 83.06
N ASN A 53 11.86 -11.86 83.43
CA ASN A 53 11.74 -10.68 82.59
C ASN A 53 12.47 -10.83 81.26
N GLU A 54 13.68 -11.40 81.24
CA GLU A 54 14.42 -11.63 80.00
C GLU A 54 13.75 -12.71 79.13
N ILE A 55 13.20 -13.78 79.74
CA ILE A 55 12.41 -14.78 79.01
C ILE A 55 11.23 -14.12 78.32
N VAL A 56 10.43 -13.32 79.04
CA VAL A 56 9.27 -12.61 78.47
C VAL A 56 9.69 -11.68 77.33
N ARG A 57 10.80 -10.96 77.49
CA ARG A 57 11.35 -10.08 76.45
C ARG A 57 11.76 -10.85 75.20
N LEU A 58 12.46 -11.97 75.37
CA LEU A 58 12.90 -12.82 74.27
C LEU A 58 11.73 -13.50 73.57
N GLU A 59 10.75 -14.01 74.30
CA GLU A 59 9.52 -14.57 73.74
C GLU A 59 8.75 -13.53 72.92
N SER A 60 8.60 -12.31 73.46
CA SER A 60 8.01 -11.19 72.74
C SER A 60 8.76 -10.89 71.43
N ALA A 61 10.09 -10.78 71.47
CA ALA A 61 10.90 -10.57 70.28
C ALA A 61 10.78 -11.70 69.26
N VAL A 62 10.72 -12.96 69.69
CA VAL A 62 10.52 -14.13 68.82
C VAL A 62 9.15 -14.09 68.15
N THR A 63 8.08 -13.76 68.89
CA THR A 63 6.74 -13.65 68.31
C THR A 63 6.67 -12.51 67.29
N GLU A 64 7.28 -11.37 67.57
CA GLU A 64 7.34 -10.23 66.65
C GLU A 64 8.14 -10.57 65.37
N LEU A 65 9.28 -11.25 65.51
CA LEU A 65 10.06 -11.71 64.35
C LEU A 65 9.29 -12.72 63.51
N LYS A 66 8.53 -13.63 64.15
CA LYS A 66 7.67 -14.59 63.43
C LYS A 66 6.57 -13.89 62.65
N THR A 67 5.85 -12.95 63.27
CA THR A 67 4.77 -12.21 62.56
C THR A 67 5.33 -11.37 61.40
N ARG A 68 6.48 -10.73 61.59
CA ARG A 68 7.17 -10.02 60.49
C ARG A 68 7.60 -10.97 59.37
N ASN A 69 8.10 -12.17 59.71
CA ASN A 69 8.49 -13.17 58.72
C ASN A 69 7.30 -13.64 57.88
N GLU A 70 6.17 -13.96 58.51
CA GLU A 70 4.94 -14.35 57.81
C GLU A 70 4.42 -13.22 56.91
N LYS A 71 4.47 -11.97 57.38
CA LYS A 71 4.13 -10.82 56.55
C LYS A 71 5.02 -10.72 55.31
N TYR A 72 6.34 -10.84 55.47
CA TYR A 72 7.26 -10.79 54.32
C TYR A 72 7.05 -11.95 53.35
N LYS A 73 6.72 -13.15 53.83
CA LYS A 73 6.36 -14.28 52.95
C LYS A 73 5.13 -13.95 52.11
N HIS A 74 4.09 -13.43 52.75
CA HIS A 74 2.88 -13.02 52.04
C HIS A 74 3.16 -11.90 51.01
N ASP A 75 3.89 -10.86 51.39
CA ASP A 75 4.28 -9.78 50.47
C ASP A 75 5.08 -10.31 49.26
N ILE A 76 5.96 -11.31 49.47
CA ILE A 76 6.71 -11.95 48.39
C ILE A 76 5.79 -12.75 47.46
N GLU A 77 4.83 -13.50 48.00
CA GLU A 77 3.85 -14.26 47.20
C GLU A 77 2.96 -13.34 46.37
N ASP A 78 2.45 -12.27 46.99
CA ASP A 78 1.67 -11.22 46.33
C ASP A 78 2.43 -10.56 45.18
N LEU A 79 3.70 -10.22 45.41
CA LEU A 79 4.54 -9.62 44.38
C LEU A 79 4.84 -10.59 43.24
N LYS A 80 5.05 -11.88 43.55
CA LYS A 80 5.22 -12.92 42.53
C LYS A 80 3.95 -13.09 41.68
N GLU A 81 2.78 -13.13 42.30
CA GLU A 81 1.50 -13.23 41.58
C GLU A 81 1.28 -12.01 40.69
N LYS A 82 1.48 -10.80 41.22
CA LYS A 82 1.37 -9.55 40.44
C LYS A 82 2.34 -9.52 39.27
N TYR A 83 3.59 -9.96 39.48
CA TYR A 83 4.59 -10.06 38.42
C TYR A 83 4.18 -11.06 37.34
N GLN A 84 3.72 -12.25 37.72
CA GLN A 84 3.25 -13.27 36.77
C GLN A 84 2.06 -12.77 35.95
N LYS A 85 1.07 -12.13 36.59
CA LYS A 85 -0.08 -11.52 35.90
C LYS A 85 0.36 -10.43 34.92
N ALA A 86 1.28 -9.56 35.34
CA ALA A 86 1.83 -8.51 34.47
C ALA A 86 2.60 -9.09 33.28
N GLN A 87 3.37 -10.17 33.50
CA GLN A 87 4.12 -10.84 32.45
C GLN A 87 3.20 -11.53 31.44
N LEU A 88 2.13 -12.19 31.90
CA LEU A 88 1.12 -12.80 31.03
C LEU A 88 0.42 -11.73 30.18
N LYS A 89 -0.05 -10.66 30.82
CA LYS A 89 -0.69 -9.54 30.13
C LYS A 89 0.23 -8.90 29.09
N ALA A 90 1.49 -8.67 29.43
CA ALA A 90 2.47 -8.14 28.47
C ALA A 90 2.68 -9.08 27.27
N GLY A 91 2.64 -10.40 27.48
CA GLY A 91 2.70 -11.39 26.41
C GLY A 91 1.45 -11.36 25.50
N GLU A 92 0.26 -11.24 26.09
CA GLU A 92 -1.00 -11.11 25.35
C GLU A 92 -1.05 -9.82 24.53
N ASP A 93 -0.66 -8.69 25.13
CA ASP A 93 -0.57 -7.38 24.48
C ASP A 93 0.42 -7.42 23.31
N LEU A 94 1.61 -8.03 23.51
CA LEU A 94 2.60 -8.21 22.45
C LEU A 94 2.03 -9.04 21.30
N ALA A 95 1.39 -10.17 21.59
CA ALA A 95 0.78 -11.03 20.57
C ALA A 95 -0.38 -10.34 19.83
N SER A 96 -1.11 -9.43 20.48
CA SER A 96 -2.14 -8.61 19.82
C SER A 96 -1.52 -7.61 18.85
N ILE A 97 -0.51 -6.85 19.33
CA ILE A 97 0.18 -5.85 18.52
C ILE A 97 0.89 -6.50 17.33
N GLU A 98 1.50 -7.68 17.50
CA GLU A 98 2.14 -8.42 16.42
C GLU A 98 1.13 -8.85 15.33
N ARG A 99 -0.07 -9.30 15.74
CA ARG A 99 -1.15 -9.63 14.79
C ARG A 99 -1.64 -8.39 14.04
N GLU A 100 -1.86 -7.28 14.72
CA GLU A 100 -2.26 -6.02 14.10
C GLU A 100 -1.20 -5.51 13.13
N LEU A 101 0.08 -5.59 13.51
CA LEU A 101 1.20 -5.21 12.66
C LEU A 101 1.28 -6.08 11.39
N GLN A 102 1.10 -7.40 11.52
CA GLN A 102 1.04 -8.31 10.37
C GLN A 102 -0.13 -7.97 9.46
N PHE A 103 -1.31 -7.70 10.03
CA PHE A 103 -2.50 -7.31 9.27
C PHE A 103 -2.29 -6.00 8.50
N VAL A 104 -1.73 -4.97 9.14
CA VAL A 104 -1.45 -3.68 8.47
C VAL A 104 -0.42 -3.87 7.35
N ARG A 105 0.62 -4.69 7.57
CA ARG A 105 1.60 -5.02 6.53
C ARG A 105 0.98 -5.75 5.34
N SER A 106 0.09 -6.72 5.58
CA SER A 106 -0.61 -7.42 4.48
C SER A 106 -1.55 -6.48 3.72
N GLN A 107 -2.26 -5.58 4.42
CA GLN A 107 -3.10 -4.57 3.79
C GLN A 107 -2.27 -3.59 2.94
N GLN A 108 -1.12 -3.16 3.44
CA GLN A 108 -0.21 -2.29 2.69
C GLN A 108 0.23 -2.96 1.38
N GLU A 109 0.66 -4.22 1.43
CA GLU A 109 1.10 -4.94 0.23
C GLU A 109 -0.06 -5.17 -0.74
N TYR A 110 -1.25 -5.49 -0.23
CA TYR A 110 -2.47 -5.60 -1.03
C TYR A 110 -2.78 -4.31 -1.79
N TYR A 111 -2.80 -3.15 -1.10
CA TYR A 111 -3.09 -1.88 -1.76
C TYR A 111 -2.01 -1.47 -2.75
N LYS A 112 -0.74 -1.76 -2.44
CA LYS A 112 0.37 -1.51 -3.37
C LYS A 112 0.24 -2.34 -4.65
N SER A 113 -0.07 -3.63 -4.53
CA SER A 113 -0.35 -4.49 -5.68
C SER A 113 -1.56 -3.97 -6.46
N ARG A 114 -2.64 -3.62 -5.76
CA ARG A 114 -3.86 -3.11 -6.39
C ARG A 114 -3.64 -1.80 -7.13
N THR A 115 -2.81 -0.90 -6.61
CA THR A 115 -2.44 0.34 -7.31
C THR A 115 -1.71 0.02 -8.61
N ARG A 116 -0.73 -0.89 -8.58
CA ARG A 116 -0.01 -1.32 -9.80
C ARG A 116 -0.96 -1.94 -10.83
N ASP A 117 -1.90 -2.78 -10.39
CA ASP A 117 -2.89 -3.37 -11.28
C ASP A 117 -3.77 -2.30 -11.93
N LEU A 118 -4.22 -1.32 -11.14
CA LEU A 118 -5.03 -0.20 -11.65
C LEU A 118 -4.24 0.66 -12.65
N GLU A 119 -2.97 0.96 -12.36
CA GLU A 119 -2.07 1.67 -13.29
C GLU A 119 -1.93 0.90 -14.61
N GLN A 120 -1.68 -0.41 -14.56
CA GLN A 120 -1.60 -1.25 -15.75
C GLN A 120 -2.90 -1.25 -16.56
N THR A 121 -4.06 -1.42 -15.89
CA THR A 121 -5.35 -1.36 -16.59
C THR A 121 -5.62 0.00 -17.19
N ASN A 122 -5.16 1.08 -16.57
CA ASN A 122 -5.28 2.43 -17.11
C ASN A 122 -4.43 2.59 -18.39
N ASP A 123 -3.17 2.16 -18.35
CA ASP A 123 -2.28 2.17 -19.53
C ASP A 123 -2.89 1.38 -20.71
N ASP A 124 -3.50 0.22 -20.43
CA ASP A 124 -4.19 -0.60 -21.43
C ASP A 124 -5.44 0.11 -21.99
N LEU A 125 -6.20 0.79 -21.14
CA LEU A 125 -7.35 1.59 -21.55
C LEU A 125 -6.95 2.77 -22.44
N GLU A 126 -5.91 3.53 -22.07
CA GLU A 126 -5.39 4.61 -22.89
C GLU A 126 -4.85 4.11 -24.24
N ARG A 127 -4.20 2.95 -24.26
CA ARG A 127 -3.72 2.33 -25.49
C ARG A 127 -4.90 1.97 -26.41
N ASN A 128 -5.97 1.40 -25.86
CA ASN A 128 -7.18 1.08 -26.59
C ASN A 128 -7.89 2.34 -27.09
N GLU A 129 -7.95 3.40 -26.28
CA GLU A 129 -8.49 4.70 -26.69
C GLU A 129 -7.71 5.27 -27.87
N ARG A 130 -6.37 5.26 -27.82
CA ARG A 130 -5.51 5.70 -28.93
C ARG A 130 -5.75 4.90 -30.20
N ALA A 131 -5.84 3.57 -30.08
CA ALA A 131 -6.13 2.69 -31.22
C ALA A 131 -7.53 2.95 -31.82
N ALA A 132 -8.55 3.12 -30.96
CA ALA A 132 -9.91 3.41 -31.38
C ALA A 132 -10.02 4.77 -32.07
N ARG A 133 -9.40 5.82 -31.52
CA ARG A 133 -9.31 7.15 -32.15
C ARG A 133 -8.63 7.09 -33.52
N SER A 134 -7.51 6.39 -33.63
CA SER A 134 -6.82 6.22 -34.92
C SER A 134 -7.68 5.49 -35.95
N SER A 135 -8.38 4.43 -35.53
CA SER A 135 -9.32 3.70 -36.40
C SER A 135 -10.49 4.58 -36.83
N LEU A 136 -11.02 5.40 -35.94
CA LEU A 136 -12.10 6.34 -36.24
C LEU A 136 -11.63 7.40 -37.25
N GLN A 137 -10.48 8.03 -37.02
CA GLN A 137 -9.89 9.00 -37.94
C GLN A 137 -9.60 8.40 -39.32
N ALA A 138 -9.16 7.15 -39.39
CA ALA A 138 -8.95 6.45 -40.66
C ALA A 138 -10.28 6.24 -41.42
N MET A 139 -11.37 5.91 -40.70
CA MET A 139 -12.71 5.78 -41.28
C MET A 139 -13.27 7.14 -41.74
N GLU A 140 -13.10 8.20 -40.95
CA GLU A 140 -13.46 9.58 -41.33
C GLU A 140 -12.72 10.01 -42.59
N SER A 141 -11.40 9.80 -42.65
CA SER A 141 -10.58 10.13 -43.82
C SER A 141 -10.98 9.32 -45.06
N ARG A 142 -11.46 8.08 -44.89
CA ARG A 142 -12.02 7.27 -45.97
C ARG A 142 -13.36 7.81 -46.44
N LEU A 143 -14.22 8.22 -45.50
CA LEU A 143 -15.51 8.82 -45.81
C LEU A 143 -15.34 10.15 -46.55
N SER A 144 -14.43 11.03 -46.11
CA SER A 144 -14.14 12.30 -46.80
C SER A 144 -13.70 12.07 -48.25
N ARG A 145 -12.79 11.12 -48.48
CA ARG A 145 -12.39 10.75 -49.85
C ARG A 145 -13.57 10.24 -50.69
N ALA A 146 -14.41 9.38 -50.12
CA ALA A 146 -15.61 8.89 -50.82
C ALA A 146 -16.61 10.02 -51.12
N MET A 147 -16.73 11.02 -50.23
CA MET A 147 -17.55 12.20 -50.47
C MET A 147 -16.97 13.09 -51.58
N GLU A 148 -15.65 13.31 -51.61
CA GLU A 148 -14.96 14.04 -52.67
C GLU A 148 -15.13 13.36 -54.04
N GLU A 149 -14.94 12.04 -54.08
CA GLU A 149 -15.16 11.23 -55.29
C GLU A 149 -16.62 11.33 -55.77
N ASN A 150 -17.60 11.27 -54.86
CA ASN A 150 -19.01 11.41 -55.20
C ASN A 150 -19.32 12.83 -55.73
N ALA A 151 -18.80 13.87 -55.09
CA ALA A 151 -18.94 15.25 -55.57
C ALA A 151 -18.35 15.44 -56.97
N HIS A 152 -17.19 14.82 -57.24
CA HIS A 152 -16.59 14.81 -58.58
C HIS A 152 -17.48 14.13 -59.61
N LEU A 153 -17.98 12.92 -59.31
CA LEU A 153 -18.89 12.18 -60.20
C LEU A 153 -20.19 12.95 -60.49
N VAL A 154 -20.74 13.63 -59.48
CA VAL A 154 -21.93 14.50 -59.66
C VAL A 154 -21.64 15.66 -60.60
N SER A 155 -20.47 16.29 -60.48
CA SER A 155 -20.02 17.36 -61.39
C SER A 155 -19.84 16.85 -62.83
N GLU A 156 -19.23 15.68 -63.02
CA GLU A 156 -19.07 15.04 -64.32
C GLU A 156 -20.42 14.69 -64.95
N ALA A 157 -21.36 14.14 -64.17
CA ALA A 157 -22.71 13.83 -64.62
C ALA A 157 -23.48 15.11 -65.03
N SER A 158 -23.32 16.21 -64.28
CA SER A 158 -23.87 17.52 -64.63
C SER A 158 -23.30 18.04 -65.95
N THR A 159 -21.97 18.00 -66.12
CA THR A 159 -21.30 18.40 -67.37
C THR A 159 -21.75 17.56 -68.55
N LYS A 160 -21.88 16.23 -68.36
CA LYS A 160 -22.42 15.32 -69.37
C LYS A 160 -23.85 15.70 -69.76
N LYS A 161 -24.70 16.06 -68.79
CA LYS A 161 -26.07 16.52 -69.06
C LYS A 161 -26.07 17.77 -69.94
N ILE A 162 -25.26 18.78 -69.61
CA ILE A 162 -25.12 20.00 -70.42
C ILE A 162 -24.70 19.68 -71.86
N LEU A 163 -23.73 18.77 -72.04
CA LEU A 163 -23.29 18.35 -73.38
C LEU A 163 -24.39 17.61 -74.16
N VAL A 164 -25.18 16.77 -73.48
CA VAL A 164 -26.32 16.08 -74.10
C VAL A 164 -27.36 17.10 -74.58
N ASP A 165 -27.67 18.10 -73.75
CA ASP A 165 -28.62 19.17 -74.09
C ASP A 165 -28.13 19.99 -75.30
N GLU A 166 -26.85 20.36 -75.36
CA GLU A 166 -26.26 21.10 -76.50
C GLU A 166 -26.23 20.25 -77.78
N VAL A 167 -25.88 18.96 -77.69
CA VAL A 167 -25.94 18.05 -78.85
C VAL A 167 -27.36 17.92 -79.36
N GLN A 168 -28.36 17.87 -78.46
CA GLN A 168 -29.75 17.82 -78.86
C GLN A 168 -30.18 19.11 -79.56
N ARG A 169 -29.81 20.27 -79.01
CA ARG A 169 -30.04 21.57 -79.65
C ARG A 169 -29.42 21.65 -81.04
N LEU A 170 -28.15 21.26 -81.20
CA LEU A 170 -27.47 21.24 -82.49
C LEU A 170 -28.14 20.29 -83.49
N LYS A 171 -28.64 19.13 -83.02
CA LYS A 171 -29.43 18.22 -83.87
C LYS A 171 -30.71 18.87 -84.35
N ASP A 172 -31.39 19.63 -83.50
CA ASP A 172 -32.63 20.30 -83.86
C ASP A 172 -32.35 21.48 -84.83
N GLU A 173 -31.30 22.28 -84.60
CA GLU A 173 -30.83 23.28 -85.57
C GLU A 173 -30.44 22.66 -86.93
N LEU A 174 -29.79 21.49 -86.93
CA LEU A 174 -29.46 20.77 -88.16
C LEU A 174 -30.70 20.23 -88.89
N LYS A 175 -31.73 19.80 -88.15
CA LYS A 175 -33.01 19.42 -88.74
C LYS A 175 -33.69 20.65 -89.35
N ASP A 176 -33.72 21.77 -88.64
CA ASP A 176 -34.31 23.03 -89.12
C ASP A 176 -33.61 23.51 -90.40
N LEU A 177 -32.28 23.53 -90.43
CA LEU A 177 -31.51 23.87 -91.63
C LEU A 177 -31.77 22.90 -92.80
N ASN A 178 -31.93 21.60 -92.53
CA ASN A 178 -32.30 20.64 -93.57
C ASN A 178 -33.72 20.88 -94.10
N LEU A 179 -34.67 21.27 -93.23
CA LEU A 179 -36.00 21.67 -93.64
C LEU A 179 -35.94 22.93 -94.51
N GLU A 180 -35.18 23.95 -94.11
CA GLU A 180 -34.94 25.16 -94.91
C GLU A 180 -34.32 24.83 -96.27
N LEU A 181 -33.29 23.98 -96.33
CA LEU A 181 -32.66 23.53 -97.57
C LEU A 181 -33.64 22.80 -98.48
N ASN A 182 -34.49 21.93 -97.92
CA ASN A 182 -35.54 21.23 -98.67
C ASN A 182 -36.59 22.20 -99.22
N VAL A 183 -36.98 23.22 -98.45
CA VAL A 183 -37.87 24.29 -98.92
C VAL A 183 -37.21 25.10 -100.03
N VAL A 184 -35.93 25.45 -99.90
CA VAL A 184 -35.17 26.17 -100.94
C VAL A 184 -35.03 25.32 -102.20
N ARG A 185 -34.72 24.03 -102.11
CA ARG A 185 -34.70 23.10 -103.25
C ARG A 185 -36.07 22.99 -103.91
N SER A 186 -37.14 22.89 -103.11
CA SER A 186 -38.52 22.88 -103.60
C SER A 186 -38.88 24.19 -104.32
N ARG A 187 -38.50 25.35 -103.78
CA ARG A 187 -38.67 26.66 -104.43
C ARG A 187 -37.84 26.82 -105.70
N ASN A 188 -36.60 26.33 -105.71
CA ASN A 188 -35.70 26.34 -106.87
C ASN A 188 -36.19 25.38 -107.98
N SER A 189 -36.88 24.29 -107.62
CA SER A 189 -37.57 23.41 -108.57
C SER A 189 -38.87 24.01 -109.15
N ARG A 190 -39.40 25.08 -108.55
CA ARG A 190 -40.63 25.77 -108.95
C ARG A 190 -40.38 27.02 -109.81
N ALA A 191 -39.13 27.34 -110.13
CA ALA A 191 -38.73 28.55 -110.84
C ALA A 191 -38.15 28.30 -112.25
N VAL A 192 -38.73 27.41 -113.07
CA VAL A 192 -38.64 27.42 -114.55
C VAL A 192 -39.96 26.83 -115.14
N PRO A 193 -40.58 27.38 -116.21
CA PRO A 193 -42.05 27.38 -116.38
C PRO A 193 -42.61 26.49 -117.50
N HIS A 194 -43.91 26.12 -117.40
CA HIS A 194 -44.82 26.00 -118.55
C HIS A 194 -46.25 26.46 -118.18
N SER A 195 -46.79 27.32 -119.05
CA SER A 195 -48.11 27.98 -119.08
C SER A 195 -49.30 26.99 -119.13
N SER A 196 -50.53 27.27 -118.68
CA SER A 196 -51.43 28.41 -118.97
C SER A 196 -52.70 28.38 -118.09
N GLY A 197 -53.31 29.55 -117.79
CA GLY A 197 -54.77 29.66 -117.62
C GLY A 197 -55.35 30.33 -116.35
N MET A 198 -55.52 31.65 -116.44
CA MET A 198 -56.66 32.49 -115.95
C MET A 198 -57.03 32.69 -114.45
N SER A 199 -57.01 33.99 -114.09
CA SER A 199 -57.95 34.78 -113.26
C SER A 199 -57.75 34.97 -111.74
N LYS A 200 -57.38 36.23 -111.41
CA LYS A 200 -57.82 37.17 -110.32
C LYS A 200 -57.67 36.68 -108.86
N SER A 201 -57.08 37.41 -107.90
CA SER A 201 -57.03 38.85 -107.64
C SER A 201 -56.06 39.22 -106.49
N THR A 202 -55.56 40.47 -106.53
CA THR A 202 -55.26 41.44 -105.43
C THR A 202 -53.98 41.39 -104.56
N ALA A 203 -53.25 42.53 -104.65
CA ALA A 203 -52.38 43.25 -103.68
C ALA A 203 -50.94 42.74 -103.43
N ASN A 204 -49.93 43.32 -104.12
CA ASN A 204 -49.07 44.49 -103.76
C ASN A 204 -48.09 44.20 -102.60
N ALA A 205 -46.82 43.87 -102.90
CA ALA A 205 -45.63 44.75 -103.03
C ALA A 205 -44.79 44.68 -101.72
N ASP A 206 -43.47 44.62 -101.63
CA ASP A 206 -42.35 45.12 -102.45
C ASP A 206 -41.05 44.45 -101.89
N PHE A 207 -40.39 43.57 -102.67
CA PHE A 207 -39.07 43.74 -103.31
C PHE A 207 -37.85 44.08 -102.42
N GLY A 208 -37.04 43.05 -102.16
CA GLY A 208 -35.61 43.13 -101.84
C GLY A 208 -34.95 41.85 -102.35
N GLY A 209 -34.49 41.85 -103.62
CA GLY A 209 -33.92 40.68 -104.27
C GLY A 209 -32.58 40.29 -103.67
N GLU A 210 -32.57 39.26 -102.82
CA GLU A 210 -31.34 38.69 -102.28
C GLU A 210 -30.67 37.78 -103.32
N ASN A 211 -29.45 38.15 -103.68
CA ASN A 211 -28.61 37.46 -104.64
C ASN A 211 -28.32 36.03 -104.14
N PRO A 212 -28.61 34.95 -104.90
CA PRO A 212 -28.46 33.56 -104.42
C PRO A 212 -27.02 33.22 -103.99
N ALA A 213 -26.02 33.91 -104.56
CA ALA A 213 -24.63 33.79 -104.15
C ALA A 213 -24.37 34.25 -102.70
N LEU A 214 -25.05 35.31 -102.24
CA LEU A 214 -24.92 35.83 -100.88
C LEU A 214 -25.56 34.89 -99.85
N MET A 215 -26.67 34.24 -100.22
CA MET A 215 -27.33 33.27 -99.34
C MET A 215 -26.47 32.01 -99.16
N VAL A 216 -25.84 31.50 -100.23
CA VAL A 216 -24.87 30.39 -100.14
C VAL A 216 -23.64 30.80 -99.34
N GLN A 217 -23.15 32.02 -99.51
CA GLN A 217 -22.01 32.54 -98.75
C GLN A 217 -22.33 32.67 -97.25
N ASN A 218 -23.54 33.10 -96.88
CA ASN A 218 -24.03 33.12 -95.49
C ASN A 218 -24.20 31.73 -94.89
N ILE A 219 -24.67 30.76 -95.69
CA ILE A 219 -24.75 29.35 -95.26
C ILE A 219 -23.34 28.79 -95.03
N MET A 220 -22.39 29.04 -95.96
CA MET A 220 -21.01 28.61 -95.79
C MET A 220 -20.31 29.28 -94.59
N SER A 221 -20.61 30.54 -94.28
CA SER A 221 -20.04 31.22 -93.11
C SER A 221 -20.60 30.62 -91.81
N ARG A 222 -21.90 30.33 -91.75
CA ARG A 222 -22.52 29.65 -90.60
C ARG A 222 -22.06 28.20 -90.45
N VAL A 223 -21.80 27.49 -91.56
CA VAL A 223 -21.20 26.14 -91.52
C VAL A 223 -19.77 26.20 -90.98
N LYS A 224 -18.95 27.18 -91.40
CA LYS A 224 -17.62 27.39 -90.81
C LYS A 224 -17.67 27.72 -89.31
N ASP A 225 -18.67 28.50 -88.89
CA ASP A 225 -18.85 28.82 -87.48
C ASP A 225 -19.31 27.59 -86.66
N LEU A 226 -20.18 26.75 -87.24
CA LEU A 226 -20.56 25.45 -86.66
C LEU A 226 -19.37 24.49 -86.58
N GLU A 227 -18.50 24.43 -87.59
CA GLU A 227 -17.29 23.62 -87.57
C GLU A 227 -16.29 24.10 -86.50
N SER A 228 -16.13 25.42 -86.35
CA SER A 228 -15.33 26.04 -85.28
C SER A 228 -15.85 25.66 -83.90
N ARG A 229 -17.17 25.78 -83.69
CA ARG A 229 -17.83 25.42 -82.42
C ARG A 229 -17.76 23.92 -82.14
N LEU A 230 -17.89 23.07 -83.17
CA LEU A 230 -17.73 21.62 -83.05
C LEU A 230 -16.28 21.25 -82.70
N ALA A 231 -15.29 21.93 -83.28
CA ALA A 231 -13.89 21.77 -82.91
C ALA A 231 -13.65 22.19 -81.45
N GLY A 232 -14.27 23.29 -81.00
CA GLY A 232 -14.27 23.73 -79.60
C GLY A 232 -14.94 22.76 -78.62
N ALA A 233 -16.00 22.08 -79.05
CA ALA A 233 -16.62 21.01 -78.26
C ALA A 233 -15.69 19.78 -78.16
N ARG A 234 -15.01 19.42 -79.25
CA ARG A 234 -14.04 18.31 -79.27
C ARG A 234 -12.87 18.55 -78.30
N THR A 235 -12.28 19.74 -78.28
CA THR A 235 -11.19 20.07 -77.34
C THR A 235 -11.61 20.00 -75.87
N LYS A 236 -12.89 20.20 -75.54
CA LYS A 236 -13.41 20.02 -74.18
C LYS A 236 -13.66 18.55 -73.82
N VAL A 237 -13.91 17.70 -74.81
CA VAL A 237 -14.17 16.25 -74.64
C VAL A 237 -12.88 15.43 -74.59
N THR A 238 -11.84 15.83 -75.33
CA THR A 238 -10.55 15.08 -75.40
C THR A 238 -9.91 14.79 -74.04
N PRO A 239 -9.89 15.71 -73.04
CA PRO A 239 -9.33 15.42 -71.71
C PRO A 239 -10.13 14.37 -70.92
N LEU A 240 -11.45 14.35 -71.09
CA LEU A 240 -12.36 13.44 -70.37
C LEU A 240 -12.22 11.99 -70.84
N ILE A 241 -11.88 11.78 -72.11
CA ILE A 241 -11.60 10.45 -72.66
C ILE A 241 -10.24 9.92 -72.17
N GLY A 242 -9.23 10.81 -72.02
CA GLY A 242 -7.90 10.45 -71.53
C GLY A 242 -7.85 10.14 -70.02
N ALA A 243 -8.69 10.77 -69.21
CA ALA A 243 -8.73 10.57 -67.75
C ALA A 243 -9.28 9.19 -67.33
N SER A 244 -10.08 8.53 -68.17
CA SER A 244 -10.69 7.23 -67.86
C SER A 244 -9.68 6.10 -67.59
N GLY A 245 -8.45 6.20 -68.13
CA GLY A 245 -7.39 5.21 -67.90
C GLY A 245 -6.70 5.29 -66.54
N GLN A 246 -6.83 6.40 -65.80
CA GLN A 246 -6.12 6.61 -64.52
C GLN A 246 -6.83 5.93 -63.34
N TYR A 247 -8.13 5.63 -63.46
CA TYR A 247 -8.90 4.96 -62.42
C TYR A 247 -8.64 3.44 -62.35
N ALA A 248 -8.11 2.82 -63.41
CA ALA A 248 -7.86 1.37 -63.44
C ALA A 248 -6.66 0.92 -62.58
N THR A 249 -5.70 1.80 -62.30
CA THR A 249 -4.47 1.46 -61.56
C THR A 249 -4.62 1.52 -60.03
N LEU A 250 -5.68 2.12 -59.51
CA LEU A 250 -5.92 2.23 -58.05
C LEU A 250 -6.56 0.99 -57.44
N HIS A 251 -7.33 0.20 -58.21
CA HIS A 251 -7.98 -1.01 -57.72
C HIS A 251 -7.01 -2.19 -57.44
N SER A 252 -5.77 -2.15 -57.95
CA SER A 252 -4.78 -3.23 -57.75
C SER A 252 -4.06 -3.18 -56.38
N ARG A 253 -3.99 -2.01 -55.72
CA ARG A 253 -3.28 -1.85 -54.44
C ARG A 253 -4.11 -2.23 -53.21
N ILE A 254 -5.43 -2.40 -53.37
CA ILE A 254 -6.35 -2.73 -52.27
C ILE A 254 -6.29 -4.24 -51.91
N SER A 255 -5.69 -5.09 -52.75
CA SER A 255 -5.65 -6.55 -52.54
C SER A 255 -4.38 -7.09 -51.86
N ARG A 256 -3.40 -6.26 -51.46
CA ARG A 256 -2.10 -6.72 -50.91
C ARG A 256 -1.79 -6.33 -49.46
N SER A 257 -2.78 -5.98 -48.67
CA SER A 257 -2.60 -5.68 -47.23
C SER A 257 -3.60 -6.47 -46.37
N ARG A 258 -3.51 -7.80 -46.46
CA ARG A 258 -4.04 -8.70 -45.43
C ARG A 258 -3.06 -9.88 -45.23
N ALA A 259 -2.00 -9.61 -44.47
CA ALA A 259 -1.25 -10.61 -43.75
C ALA A 259 -1.12 -10.10 -42.30
N ILE A 260 -2.17 -10.31 -41.52
CA ILE A 260 -2.10 -10.19 -40.07
C ILE A 260 -1.33 -11.41 -39.59
N ALA A 261 -0.13 -11.18 -39.07
CA ALA A 261 0.66 -12.19 -38.40
C ALA A 261 -0.11 -12.71 -37.18
N ASN A 262 -0.29 -14.03 -37.14
CA ASN A 262 -0.84 -14.77 -36.02
C ASN A 262 0.23 -14.87 -34.93
N PRO A 263 0.00 -14.48 -33.66
CA PRO A 263 0.87 -14.91 -32.58
C PRO A 263 0.53 -16.35 -32.17
N LYS A 264 1.57 -17.20 -32.11
CA LYS A 264 1.54 -18.59 -31.62
C LYS A 264 1.02 -18.66 -30.17
N PRO A 265 0.33 -19.76 -29.79
CA PRO A 265 0.02 -20.04 -28.40
C PRO A 265 1.24 -20.67 -27.70
N THR A 266 1.67 -20.08 -26.59
CA THR A 266 2.62 -20.70 -25.66
C THR A 266 1.86 -21.51 -24.62
N SER A 267 2.31 -22.74 -24.45
CA SER A 267 1.88 -23.84 -23.58
C SER A 267 1.93 -23.57 -22.06
N GLY A 268 1.13 -24.33 -21.29
CA GLY A 268 1.35 -24.63 -19.86
C GLY A 268 0.10 -24.43 -18.99
N VAL A 269 -0.86 -25.37 -18.91
CA VAL A 269 -1.07 -26.36 -17.80
C VAL A 269 -0.95 -25.70 -16.41
N SER A 270 -1.97 -25.63 -15.54
CA SER A 270 -2.61 -26.78 -14.88
C SER A 270 -3.92 -26.42 -14.18
N SER A 271 -4.85 -27.38 -14.25
CA SER A 271 -5.99 -27.60 -13.35
C SER A 271 -5.57 -27.73 -11.89
N ILE A 272 -6.35 -27.22 -10.94
CA ILE A 272 -6.45 -27.85 -9.61
C ILE A 272 -7.87 -27.69 -9.06
N ASN A 273 -8.45 -28.83 -8.68
CA ASN A 273 -9.70 -29.01 -7.97
C ASN A 273 -9.38 -29.43 -6.52
N ALA A 274 -10.23 -29.03 -5.58
CA ALA A 274 -10.59 -29.61 -4.27
C ALA A 274 -9.61 -30.43 -3.37
N SER A 275 -9.52 -29.98 -2.10
CA SER A 275 -9.58 -30.68 -0.80
C SER A 275 -8.60 -31.83 -0.39
N SER A 276 -7.96 -31.67 0.79
CA SER A 276 -7.77 -32.64 1.92
C SER A 276 -6.53 -32.23 2.76
N VAL A 277 -6.68 -31.88 4.06
CA VAL A 277 -6.46 -32.71 5.27
C VAL A 277 -5.17 -33.55 5.27
N SER A 278 -4.17 -33.16 6.06
CA SER A 278 -3.53 -33.99 7.11
C SER A 278 -2.42 -33.25 7.87
N ASN A 279 -2.24 -33.71 9.11
CA ASN A 279 -1.38 -33.25 10.20
C ASN A 279 0.11 -33.11 9.84
N ASP A 280 0.79 -32.15 10.49
CA ASP A 280 2.11 -32.43 11.08
C ASP A 280 2.53 -31.46 12.21
N VAL A 281 3.32 -32.03 13.11
CA VAL A 281 3.75 -31.58 14.45
C VAL A 281 4.86 -30.50 14.40
N PRO A 282 4.95 -29.56 15.36
CA PRO A 282 5.97 -28.52 15.35
C PRO A 282 7.30 -28.99 15.97
N THR A 283 8.40 -28.85 15.24
CA THR A 283 9.77 -28.92 15.76
C THR A 283 10.36 -27.51 15.92
N LYS A 284 10.90 -27.24 17.12
CA LYS A 284 11.66 -26.02 17.45
C LYS A 284 12.89 -25.88 16.54
N PRO A 285 13.39 -24.65 16.36
CA PRO A 285 14.75 -24.44 16.87
C PRO A 285 14.97 -23.12 17.62
N SER A 286 15.91 -23.24 18.54
CA SER A 286 16.57 -22.23 19.35
C SER A 286 17.28 -21.14 18.54
N SER A 287 17.20 -19.92 19.08
CA SER A 287 18.26 -18.89 19.18
C SER A 287 19.51 -19.06 18.31
N LEU A 288 19.80 -18.07 17.45
CA LEU A 288 20.96 -17.20 17.64
C LEU A 288 20.90 -15.99 16.70
N ARG A 289 21.38 -14.89 17.26
CA ARG A 289 21.29 -13.50 16.81
C ARG A 289 22.59 -13.16 16.09
N SER A 290 22.54 -12.76 14.82
CA SER A 290 23.59 -11.95 14.19
C SER A 290 23.07 -11.27 12.91
N TYR A 291 22.64 -10.02 13.02
CA TYR A 291 22.46 -9.16 11.85
C TYR A 291 23.72 -8.32 11.66
N GLY A 292 24.46 -8.68 10.60
CA GLY A 292 25.50 -7.86 10.01
C GLY A 292 24.91 -6.82 9.06
N ALA A 293 25.53 -5.65 9.12
CA ALA A 293 25.35 -4.43 8.35
C ALA A 293 24.93 -4.57 6.88
N LEU A 294 23.89 -3.83 6.48
CA LEU A 294 23.75 -3.22 5.16
C LEU A 294 23.03 -1.88 5.32
N GLY A 295 23.71 -0.80 4.94
CA GLY A 295 23.24 0.57 5.12
C GLY A 295 22.11 0.95 4.18
N ARG A 296 21.12 1.68 4.71
CA ARG A 296 20.31 2.61 3.92
C ARG A 296 19.83 3.75 4.81
N ALA A 297 20.00 4.95 4.28
CA ALA A 297 19.85 6.22 4.94
C ALA A 297 18.42 6.49 5.46
N GLY A 298 18.37 7.17 6.62
CA GLY A 298 17.34 8.16 6.95
C GLY A 298 15.98 7.60 7.35
N VAL A 299 15.78 7.46 8.67
CA VAL A 299 14.64 7.92 9.49
C VAL A 299 14.66 7.06 10.75
N GLU A 300 15.30 7.56 11.82
CA GLU A 300 15.20 6.97 13.15
C GLU A 300 13.77 7.16 13.69
N PRO A 301 13.07 6.10 14.12
CA PRO A 301 11.95 6.30 15.03
C PRO A 301 12.56 6.70 16.37
N ARG A 302 12.46 8.00 16.71
CA ARG A 302 12.72 8.48 18.07
C ARG A 302 11.77 7.73 19.01
N ILE A 303 12.25 6.65 19.61
CA ILE A 303 11.67 6.11 20.83
C ILE A 303 11.81 7.23 21.84
N ALA A 304 10.68 7.82 22.23
CA ALA A 304 10.67 8.87 23.23
C ALA A 304 11.40 8.37 24.48
N ASN A 305 12.57 8.96 24.76
CA ASN A 305 13.27 8.79 26.03
C ASN A 305 12.30 9.26 27.12
N SER A 306 11.57 8.33 27.71
CA SER A 306 10.69 8.61 28.83
C SER A 306 11.59 8.77 30.05
N PRO A 307 11.76 9.98 30.61
CA PRO A 307 12.61 10.21 31.78
C PRO A 307 12.16 9.36 32.99
N LEU A 308 10.93 8.85 32.96
CA LEU A 308 10.39 7.94 33.95
C LEU A 308 10.97 6.51 33.86
N LEU A 309 11.28 6.04 32.65
CA LEU A 309 11.91 4.73 32.40
C LEU A 309 13.41 4.78 32.72
N GLU A 310 14.07 5.87 32.34
CA GLU A 310 15.47 6.14 32.68
C GLU A 310 15.67 6.18 34.20
N GLY A 311 14.82 6.92 34.92
CA GLY A 311 14.86 6.95 36.38
C GLY A 311 14.54 5.62 37.07
N LYS A 312 13.75 4.74 36.44
CA LYS A 312 13.51 3.37 36.95
C LYS A 312 14.73 2.47 36.72
N LEU A 313 15.39 2.59 35.57
CA LEU A 313 16.62 1.85 35.23
C LEU A 313 17.82 2.30 36.08
N GLU A 314 17.92 3.59 36.40
CA GLU A 314 18.95 4.10 37.30
C GLU A 314 18.74 3.61 38.74
N ARG A 315 17.49 3.61 39.24
CA ARG A 315 17.19 3.06 40.56
C ARG A 315 17.49 1.56 40.67
N THR A 316 17.21 0.78 39.62
CA THR A 316 17.53 -0.66 39.63
C THR A 316 19.04 -0.90 39.55
N ARG A 317 19.79 -0.11 38.79
CA ARG A 317 21.27 -0.15 38.78
C ARG A 317 21.87 0.22 40.13
N ALA A 318 21.42 1.32 40.74
CA ALA A 318 21.88 1.76 42.06
C ALA A 318 21.59 0.70 43.15
N MET A 319 20.42 0.04 43.09
CA MET A 319 20.08 -1.04 44.01
C MET A 319 21.00 -2.27 43.83
N GLN A 320 21.34 -2.63 42.59
CA GLN A 320 22.27 -3.73 42.30
C GLN A 320 23.70 -3.43 42.76
N GLU A 321 24.18 -2.20 42.56
CA GLU A 321 25.50 -1.77 43.05
C GLU A 321 25.57 -1.76 44.57
N ALA A 322 24.52 -1.29 45.26
CA ALA A 322 24.44 -1.33 46.73
C ALA A 322 24.47 -2.77 47.26
N MET A 323 23.75 -3.69 46.62
CA MET A 323 23.78 -5.12 46.98
C MET A 323 25.15 -5.76 46.73
N ARG A 324 25.85 -5.36 45.67
CA ARG A 324 27.21 -5.82 45.39
C ARG A 324 28.18 -5.34 46.45
N LYS A 325 28.13 -4.04 46.79
CA LYS A 325 28.99 -3.44 47.80
C LYS A 325 28.78 -4.07 49.19
N ARG A 326 27.53 -4.34 49.56
CA ARG A 326 27.21 -5.04 50.81
C ARG A 326 27.76 -6.46 50.87
N LYS A 327 27.74 -7.20 49.74
CA LYS A 327 28.37 -8.52 49.64
C LYS A 327 29.89 -8.46 49.75
N GLU A 328 30.51 -7.44 49.15
CA GLU A 328 31.96 -7.20 49.24
C GLU A 328 32.37 -6.86 50.69
N GLU A 329 31.61 -6.01 51.38
CA GLU A 329 31.84 -5.67 52.79
C GLU A 329 31.66 -6.91 53.71
N GLU A 330 30.64 -7.74 53.47
CA GLU A 330 30.45 -8.98 54.22
C GLU A 330 31.58 -9.99 53.98
N ALA A 331 32.11 -10.05 52.76
CA ALA A 331 33.27 -10.89 52.42
C ALA A 331 34.55 -10.40 53.12
N MET A 332 34.78 -9.09 53.19
CA MET A 332 35.94 -8.54 53.92
C MET A 332 35.84 -8.78 55.43
N LEU A 333 34.64 -8.70 56.01
CA LEU A 333 34.44 -8.96 57.44
C LEU A 333 34.72 -10.43 57.80
N LYS A 334 34.33 -11.38 56.94
CA LYS A 334 34.66 -12.81 57.09
C LYS A 334 36.15 -13.08 56.95
N GLN A 335 36.86 -12.32 56.12
CA GLN A 335 38.31 -12.44 55.96
C GLN A 335 39.08 -11.88 57.17
N GLN A 336 38.57 -10.85 57.84
CA GLN A 336 39.19 -10.32 59.08
C GLN A 336 38.97 -11.24 60.29
N GLN A 337 37.88 -12.01 60.34
CA GLN A 337 37.62 -12.95 61.44
C GLN A 337 38.41 -14.28 61.34
N THR A 338 39.16 -14.52 60.25
CA THR A 338 39.89 -15.78 60.02
C THR A 338 41.40 -15.68 60.22
N VAL A 339 41.90 -14.69 60.97
CA VAL A 339 43.34 -14.64 61.33
C VAL A 339 43.67 -15.85 62.23
N PRO A 340 44.53 -16.79 61.80
CA PRO A 340 44.91 -17.92 62.63
C PRO A 340 45.80 -17.42 63.76
N GLN A 341 45.39 -17.67 65.01
CA GLN A 341 46.25 -17.50 66.17
C GLN A 341 47.51 -18.36 65.98
N ARG A 342 48.63 -17.71 65.63
CA ARG A 342 49.95 -18.34 65.71
C ARG A 342 50.20 -18.65 67.19
N ARG A 343 50.05 -19.92 67.56
CA ARG A 343 50.65 -20.50 68.77
C ARG A 343 52.15 -20.18 68.75
N GLN A 344 52.58 -19.28 69.62
CA GLN A 344 53.99 -19.15 69.95
C GLN A 344 54.31 -20.26 70.96
N LEU A 345 55.12 -21.23 70.51
CA LEU A 345 55.86 -22.15 71.36
C LEU A 345 57.31 -21.69 71.33
N ALA A 346 57.78 -21.14 72.44
CA ALA A 346 59.17 -21.17 72.93
C ALA A 346 59.18 -20.60 74.35
#